data_AF-A0A439DXV9-F1
#
_entry.id   AF-A0A439DXV9-F1
#
_cell.length_a   1.000
_cell.length_b   1.000
_cell.length_c   1.000
_cell.angle_alpha   90.00
_cell.angle_beta   90.00
_cell.angle_gamma   90.00
#
_symmetry.space_group_name_H-M   'P 1'
#
loop_
_entity.id
_entity.type
_entity.pdbx_description
1 polymer ?
#
loop_
_entity_poly.entity_id
_entity_poly.type
_entity_poly.pdbx_seq_one_letter_code
_entity_poly.pdbx_strand_id
1 'polypeptide(L)'
;MSQPDDDRIPAADQRRLAQILLAAFDGDREATDKAGDEIEATPGGWHGAFSALAGVYVNLLVTVAGEANARKTLQMAALDASLHESDDE
;
A
#
# COMPACT_ATOMS: atom_id res chain seq x y z
N MET A 1 -15.55 26.20 11.93
CA MET A 1 -15.39 24.75 12.08
C MET A 1 -14.78 24.25 10.79
N SER A 2 -13.45 24.10 10.76
CA SER A 2 -12.77 23.54 9.60
C SER A 2 -13.06 22.05 9.54
N GLN A 3 -13.51 21.59 8.39
CA GLN A 3 -13.68 20.17 8.05
C GLN A 3 -12.36 19.44 8.38
N PRO A 4 -12.39 18.26 9.01
CA PRO A 4 -11.16 17.50 9.23
C PRO A 4 -10.53 17.25 7.87
N ASP A 5 -9.24 17.56 7.76
CA ASP A 5 -8.45 17.27 6.58
C ASP A 5 -8.69 15.82 6.19
N ASP A 6 -9.04 15.69 4.93
CA ASP A 6 -9.45 14.47 4.31
C ASP A 6 -8.25 13.53 4.26
N ASP A 7 -8.10 12.64 5.25
CA ASP A 7 -7.11 11.55 5.34
C ASP A 7 -7.17 10.56 4.15
N ARG A 8 -7.94 10.89 3.10
CA ARG A 8 -7.91 10.20 1.82
C ARG A 8 -6.60 10.52 1.12
N ILE A 9 -5.80 9.47 1.02
CA ILE A 9 -4.64 9.37 0.15
C ILE A 9 -4.93 10.06 -1.18
N PRO A 10 -4.11 11.04 -1.60
CA PRO A 10 -4.37 11.81 -2.80
C PRO A 10 -4.61 10.89 -4.00
N ALA A 11 -5.66 11.15 -4.78
CA ALA A 11 -5.99 10.36 -5.98
C ALA A 11 -4.82 10.27 -6.99
N ALA A 12 -3.90 11.24 -6.94
CA ALA A 12 -2.68 11.24 -7.72
C ALA A 12 -1.71 10.11 -7.30
N ASP A 13 -1.60 9.81 -6.00
CA ASP A 13 -0.70 8.77 -5.47
C ASP A 13 -1.26 7.38 -5.76
N GLN A 14 -2.59 7.22 -5.69
CA GLN A 14 -3.27 6.00 -6.12
C GLN A 14 -3.04 5.69 -7.60
N ARG A 15 -3.10 6.72 -8.46
CA ARG A 15 -2.86 6.57 -9.90
C ARG A 15 -1.41 6.16 -10.19
N ARG A 16 -0.43 6.81 -9.56
CA ARG A 16 1.00 6.50 -9.76
C ARG A 16 1.33 5.10 -9.25
N LEU A 17 0.80 4.73 -8.09
CA LEU A 17 0.93 3.37 -7.58
C LEU A 17 0.37 2.34 -8.57
N ALA A 18 -0.83 2.57 -9.12
CA ALA A 18 -1.41 1.69 -10.11
C ALA A 18 -0.53 1.54 -11.37
N GLN A 19 0.13 2.62 -11.80
CA GLN A 19 1.06 2.58 -12.94
C GLN A 19 2.30 1.73 -12.63
N ILE A 20 2.89 1.87 -11.45
CA ILE A 20 4.01 1.01 -11.02
C ILE A 20 3.59 -0.45 -10.99
N LEU A 21 2.44 -0.76 -10.36
CA LEU A 21 1.99 -2.14 -10.23
C LEU A 21 1.69 -2.78 -11.59
N LEU A 22 1.09 -2.04 -12.52
CA LEU A 22 0.84 -2.52 -13.88
C LEU A 22 2.15 -2.75 -14.65
N ALA A 23 3.08 -1.80 -14.60
CA ALA A 23 4.39 -1.96 -15.22
C ALA A 23 5.15 -3.18 -14.67
N ALA A 24 5.06 -3.41 -13.35
CA ALA A 24 5.64 -4.57 -12.70
C ALA A 24 4.98 -5.88 -13.16
N PHE A 25 3.66 -5.92 -13.33
CA PHE A 25 2.96 -7.09 -13.87
C PHE A 25 3.36 -7.40 -15.31
N ASP A 26 3.54 -6.35 -16.12
CA ASP A 26 3.93 -6.48 -17.53
C ASP A 26 5.42 -6.81 -17.70
N GLY A 27 6.21 -6.77 -16.62
CA GLY A 27 7.66 -6.96 -16.65
C GLY A 27 8.42 -5.79 -17.30
N ASP A 28 7.78 -4.64 -17.43
CA ASP A 28 8.36 -3.43 -18.01
C ASP A 28 9.18 -2.69 -16.94
N ARG A 29 10.48 -2.99 -16.90
CA ARG A 29 11.41 -2.39 -15.95
C ARG A 29 11.59 -0.90 -16.17
N GLU A 30 11.59 -0.43 -17.42
CA GLU A 30 11.76 1.00 -17.72
C GLU A 30 10.56 1.81 -17.22
N ALA A 31 9.34 1.30 -17.46
CA ALA A 31 8.13 1.91 -16.93
C ALA A 31 8.07 1.86 -15.40
N THR A 32 8.56 0.78 -14.79
CA THR A 32 8.63 0.63 -13.33
C THR A 32 9.58 1.67 -12.72
N ASP A 33 10.80 1.79 -13.26
CA ASP A 33 11.81 2.74 -12.78
C ASP A 33 11.33 4.18 -12.94
N LYS A 34 10.77 4.53 -14.11
CA LYS A 34 10.21 5.85 -14.37
C LYS A 34 9.08 6.21 -13.40
N ALA A 35 8.15 5.29 -13.17
CA ALA A 35 7.04 5.55 -12.27
C ALA A 35 7.50 5.61 -10.80
N GLY A 36 8.57 4.89 -10.44
CA GLY A 36 9.26 5.03 -9.16
C GLY A 36 9.86 6.43 -8.95
N ASP A 37 10.56 6.96 -9.95
CA ASP A 37 11.10 8.32 -9.93
C ASP A 37 9.99 9.37 -9.78
N GLU A 38 8.85 9.16 -10.45
CA GLU A 38 7.67 10.02 -10.34
C GLU A 38 7.04 9.99 -8.94
N ILE A 39 7.09 8.86 -8.22
CA ILE A 39 6.63 8.77 -6.83
C ILE A 39 7.60 9.50 -5.90
N GLU A 40 8.91 9.30 -6.05
CA GLU A 40 9.91 9.97 -5.22
C GLU A 40 9.82 11.50 -5.33
N ALA A 41 9.51 12.00 -6.52
CA ALA A 41 9.35 13.43 -6.78
C ALA A 41 8.06 14.06 -6.19
N THR A 42 7.15 13.27 -5.63
CA THR A 42 5.85 13.76 -5.12
C THR A 42 5.87 14.09 -3.63
N PRO A 43 5.04 15.04 -3.17
CA PRO A 43 4.86 15.27 -1.73
C PRO A 43 4.36 13.99 -1.03
N GLY A 44 5.11 13.50 -0.05
CA GLY A 44 4.85 12.23 0.63
C GLY A 44 5.64 11.04 0.07
N GLY A 45 6.22 11.15 -1.13
CA GLY A 45 7.16 10.17 -1.69
C GLY A 45 6.65 8.73 -1.65
N TRP A 46 7.57 7.80 -1.43
CA TRP A 46 7.23 6.40 -1.17
C TRP A 46 6.32 6.19 0.04
N HIS A 47 6.38 7.05 1.07
CA HIS A 47 5.53 6.90 2.25
C HIS A 47 4.04 7.05 1.91
N GLY A 48 3.69 8.04 1.09
CA GLY A 48 2.34 8.21 0.56
C GLY A 48 1.92 7.03 -0.33
N ALA A 49 2.82 6.56 -1.19
CA ALA A 49 2.58 5.40 -2.04
C ALA A 49 2.36 4.10 -1.26
N PHE A 50 3.13 3.85 -0.19
CA PHE A 50 2.96 2.70 0.69
C PHE A 50 1.63 2.76 1.44
N SER A 51 1.25 3.94 1.92
CA SER A 51 -0.06 4.16 2.52
C SER A 51 -1.18 3.83 1.50
N ALA A 52 -1.00 4.25 0.24
CA ALA A 52 -1.95 3.98 -0.85
C ALA A 52 -2.10 2.48 -1.08
N LEU A 53 -0.98 1.77 -1.12
CA LEU A 53 -0.91 0.34 -1.32
C LEU A 53 -1.55 -0.43 -0.18
N ALA A 54 -1.27 -0.04 1.07
CA ALA A 54 -1.89 -0.64 2.24
C ALA A 54 -3.42 -0.50 2.20
N GLY A 55 -3.94 0.68 1.82
CA GLY A 55 -5.37 0.91 1.65
C GLY A 55 -6.00 0.01 0.57
N VAL A 56 -5.35 -0.13 -0.59
CA VAL A 56 -5.80 -1.02 -1.67
C VAL A 56 -5.78 -2.48 -1.22
N TYR A 57 -4.72 -2.92 -0.54
CA TYR A 57 -4.60 -4.27 -0.01
C TYR A 57 -5.71 -4.62 0.99
N VAL A 58 -5.98 -3.72 1.95
CA VAL A 58 -7.06 -3.90 2.92
C VAL A 58 -8.42 -3.97 2.22
N ASN A 59 -8.68 -3.09 1.24
CA ASN A 59 -9.93 -3.13 0.48
C ASN A 59 -10.08 -4.44 -0.29
N LEU A 60 -9.02 -4.95 -0.93
CA LEU A 60 -9.04 -6.23 -1.63
C LEU A 60 -9.34 -7.37 -0.65
N LEU A 61 -8.66 -7.39 0.49
CA LEU A 61 -8.84 -8.40 1.52
C LEU A 61 -10.28 -8.42 2.06
N VAL A 62 -10.84 -7.25 2.34
CA VAL A 62 -12.24 -7.09 2.77
C VAL A 62 -13.20 -7.53 1.68
N THR A 63 -12.94 -7.17 0.42
CA THR A 63 -13.79 -7.53 -0.73
C THR A 63 -13.84 -9.04 -0.95
N VAL A 64 -12.69 -9.73 -0.83
CA VAL A 64 -12.59 -11.18 -1.09
C VAL A 64 -13.02 -12.02 0.12
N ALA A 65 -12.58 -11.66 1.33
CA ALA A 65 -12.77 -12.49 2.52
C ALA A 65 -13.94 -12.04 3.41
N GLY A 66 -14.45 -10.82 3.22
CA GLY A 66 -15.33 -10.13 4.16
C GLY A 66 -14.57 -9.53 5.35
N GLU A 67 -15.13 -8.47 5.97
CA GLU A 67 -14.43 -7.69 7.00
C GLU A 67 -13.95 -8.54 8.19
N ALA A 68 -14.78 -9.46 8.68
CA ALA A 68 -14.43 -10.28 9.85
C ALA A 68 -13.22 -11.20 9.59
N ASN A 69 -13.12 -11.77 8.39
CA ASN A 69 -12.00 -12.63 8.03
C ASN A 69 -10.76 -11.80 7.63
N ALA A 70 -10.95 -10.63 7.02
CA ALA A 70 -9.87 -9.68 6.76
C ALA A 70 -9.18 -9.27 8.07
N ARG A 71 -9.96 -8.91 9.10
CA ARG A 71 -9.43 -8.58 10.42
C ARG A 71 -8.65 -9.73 11.04
N LYS A 72 -9.17 -10.96 11.01
CA LYS A 72 -8.47 -12.14 11.52
C LYS A 72 -7.15 -12.37 10.79
N THR A 73 -7.14 -12.22 9.46
CA THR A 73 -5.93 -12.39 8.64
C THR A 73 -4.85 -11.39 9.04
N LEU A 74 -5.21 -10.12 9.23
CA LEU A 74 -4.27 -9.10 9.68
C LEU A 74 -3.76 -9.36 11.10
N GLN A 75 -4.63 -9.83 12.02
CA GLN A 75 -4.22 -10.21 13.37
C GLN A 75 -3.26 -11.40 13.37
N MET A 76 -3.50 -12.40 12.53
CA MET A 76 -2.60 -13.56 12.40
C MET A 76 -1.24 -13.14 11.82
N ALA A 77 -1.22 -12.27 10.80
CA ALA A 77 0.02 -11.73 10.25
C ALA A 77 0.81 -10.91 11.29
N ALA A 78 0.13 -10.10 12.11
CA ALA A 78 0.78 -9.36 13.19
C ALA A 78 1.36 -10.30 14.27
N LEU A 79 0.63 -11.35 14.64
CA LEU A 79 1.13 -12.36 15.57
C LEU A 79 2.35 -13.09 15.01
N ASP A 80 2.27 -13.54 13.76
CA ASP A 80 3.36 -14.23 13.08
C ASP A 80 4.64 -13.38 13.03
N ALA A 81 4.52 -12.10 12.67
CA ALA A 81 5.65 -11.16 12.71
C ALA A 81 6.27 -11.04 14.12
N SER A 82 5.44 -10.92 15.16
CA SER A 82 5.93 -10.82 16.54
C SER A 82 6.65 -12.07 17.07
N LEU A 83 6.34 -13.24 16.50
CA LEU A 83 7.00 -14.50 16.88
C LEU A 83 8.39 -14.63 16.24
N HIS A 84 8.58 -14.07 15.05
CA HIS A 84 9.84 -14.16 14.30
C HIS A 84 10.81 -13.00 14.60
N GLU A 85 10.37 -11.93 15.27
CA GLU A 85 11.27 -10.88 15.82
C GLU A 85 12.15 -11.40 16.97
N SER A 86 11.91 -12.63 17.47
CA SER A 86 12.62 -13.21 18.63
C SER A 86 13.86 -14.04 18.27
N ASP A 87 14.15 -14.26 16.98
CA ASP A 87 15.20 -15.19 16.52
C ASP A 87 16.52 -14.50 16.09
N ASP A 88 16.58 -13.17 16.15
CA ASP A 88 17.79 -12.36 15.88
C ASP A 88 18.46 -11.90 17.21
N GLU A 89 19.02 -12.83 17.99
CA GLU A 89 20.03 -12.55 19.04
C GLU A 89 21.31 -13.39 18.87
#